data_AF-A0A2D9TBU9-F1
#
_entry.id   AF-A0A2D9TBU9-F1
#
_cell.length_a   1.000
_cell.length_b   1.000
_cell.length_c   1.000
_cell.angle_alpha   90.00
_cell.angle_beta   90.00
_cell.angle_gamma   90.00
#
_symmetry.space_group_name_H-M   'P 1'
#
loop_
_entity.id
_entity.type
_entity.pdbx_description
1 polymer ?
#
loop_
_entity_poly.entity_id
_entity_poly.type
_entity_poly.pdbx_seq_one_letter_code
_entity_poly.pdbx_strand_id
1 'polypeptide(L)'
;MLRLAPAVALLLLTGCPGELENPDQYPDEPLELCQLDLDVPALFQSKCGSSACHEGSDPKAGLDLVAPGVFERLENVPATQCEGRVRVDPDNPNASFLVEKLRGTQPVGCGERMPFVSFLTGAEIACVQRWVFEQTIGLDGGVSPDDGGVADAGDDSDAGETDGGEADMSDPGVDCTPFDAADNAELCTANVDSCEINALGTSCDTACATAGLTCATAFDNVDGMCAANSDAPATCDDDSRADVHCVCE
;
A
#
# COMPACT_ATOMS: atom_id res chain seq x y z
N MET A 1 -13.31 15.05 -67.34
CA MET A 1 -13.98 15.07 -66.02
C MET A 1 -13.34 13.97 -65.18
N LEU A 2 -12.31 14.29 -64.40
CA LEU A 2 -11.56 13.33 -63.59
C LEU A 2 -11.87 13.65 -62.12
N ARG A 3 -12.62 12.78 -61.44
CA ARG A 3 -12.99 12.96 -60.03
C ARG A 3 -11.90 12.33 -59.16
N LEU A 4 -11.17 13.16 -58.41
CA LEU A 4 -10.32 12.70 -57.32
C LEU A 4 -11.21 12.30 -56.14
N ALA A 5 -11.11 11.05 -55.68
CA ALA A 5 -11.68 10.60 -54.41
C ALA A 5 -10.65 10.86 -53.29
N PRO A 6 -11.06 11.36 -52.10
CA PRO A 6 -10.15 11.52 -50.99
C PRO A 6 -9.92 10.15 -50.32
N ALA A 7 -8.67 9.70 -50.31
CA ALA A 7 -8.25 8.56 -49.51
C ALA A 7 -8.16 9.02 -48.05
N VAL A 8 -9.14 8.63 -47.23
CA VAL A 8 -9.07 8.78 -45.77
C VAL A 8 -8.06 7.77 -45.27
N ALA A 9 -6.87 8.26 -44.91
CA ALA A 9 -5.82 7.47 -44.27
C ALA A 9 -6.22 7.26 -42.80
N LEU A 10 -6.66 6.04 -42.48
CA LEU A 10 -6.96 5.61 -41.12
C LEU A 10 -5.61 5.34 -40.41
N LEU A 11 -5.13 6.30 -39.61
CA LEU A 11 -3.97 6.09 -38.73
C LEU A 11 -4.37 5.15 -37.60
N LEU A 12 -3.85 3.92 -37.63
CA LEU A 12 -3.88 2.99 -36.51
C LEU A 12 -2.87 3.49 -35.47
N LEU A 13 -3.36 4.12 -34.39
CA LEU A 13 -2.55 4.38 -33.20
C LEU A 13 -2.28 3.05 -32.50
N THR A 14 -1.17 2.40 -32.83
CA THR A 14 -0.60 1.33 -32.01
C THR A 14 0.11 1.99 -30.84
N GLY A 15 -0.57 2.12 -29.70
CA GLY A 15 0.08 2.43 -28.43
C GLY A 15 1.00 1.26 -28.07
N CYS A 16 2.28 1.53 -27.81
CA CYS A 16 3.17 0.54 -27.24
C CYS A 16 2.71 0.24 -25.81
N PRO A 17 2.51 -1.03 -25.41
CA PRO A 17 2.40 -1.35 -24.00
C PRO A 17 3.72 -0.93 -23.34
N GLY A 18 3.64 -0.06 -22.31
CA GLY A 18 4.79 0.21 -21.45
C GLY A 18 5.12 -1.06 -20.68
N GLU A 19 6.36 -1.52 -20.80
CA GLU A 19 6.91 -2.56 -19.93
C GLU A 19 7.52 -1.84 -18.73
N LEU A 20 7.21 -2.28 -17.51
CA LEU A 20 7.85 -1.74 -16.32
C LEU A 20 9.35 -2.04 -16.40
N GLU A 21 10.20 -1.02 -16.32
CA GLU A 21 11.66 -1.20 -16.34
C GLU A 21 12.17 -2.05 -15.16
N ASN A 22 11.38 -2.13 -14.07
CA ASN A 22 11.66 -2.99 -12.93
C ASN A 22 10.36 -3.49 -12.28
N PRO A 23 9.74 -4.57 -12.80
CA PRO A 23 8.47 -5.08 -12.28
C PRO A 23 8.63 -5.62 -10.84
N ASP A 24 9.81 -6.14 -10.47
CA ASP A 24 10.08 -6.69 -9.13
C ASP A 24 10.03 -5.62 -8.01
N GLN A 25 10.10 -4.34 -8.37
CA GLN A 25 9.92 -3.23 -7.44
C GLN A 25 8.45 -3.07 -7.00
N TYR A 26 7.51 -3.51 -7.83
CA TYR A 26 6.08 -3.48 -7.59
C TYR A 26 5.63 -4.90 -7.19
N PRO A 27 5.37 -5.16 -5.90
CA PRO A 27 4.99 -6.50 -5.47
C PRO A 27 3.65 -6.90 -6.09
N ASP A 28 3.55 -8.14 -6.57
CA ASP A 28 2.33 -8.71 -7.17
C ASP A 28 1.13 -8.73 -6.20
N GLU A 29 1.43 -8.70 -4.90
CA GLU A 29 0.46 -8.50 -3.82
C GLU A 29 0.57 -7.04 -3.36
N PRO A 30 -0.53 -6.28 -3.24
CA PRO A 30 -0.47 -4.94 -2.69
C PRO A 30 0.20 -5.00 -1.32
N LEU A 31 1.30 -4.24 -1.15
CA LEU A 31 1.85 -4.02 0.19
C LEU A 31 0.69 -3.60 1.08
N GLU A 32 0.56 -4.20 2.27
CA GLU A 32 -0.36 -3.65 3.28
C GLU A 32 -0.09 -2.15 3.30
N LEU A 33 -1.07 -1.37 2.86
CA LEU A 33 -0.82 0.04 2.63
C LEU A 33 -0.48 0.64 3.99
N CYS A 34 0.50 1.55 4.02
CA CYS A 34 0.71 2.33 5.23
C CYS A 34 -0.51 3.23 5.47
N GLN A 35 -1.43 2.76 6.30
CA GLN A 35 -2.64 3.49 6.65
C GLN A 35 -2.45 4.39 7.88
N LEU A 36 -1.24 4.41 8.44
CA LEU A 36 -0.88 5.28 9.56
C LEU A 36 -0.26 6.58 9.05
N ASP A 37 -0.64 7.70 9.67
CA ASP A 37 0.10 8.95 9.57
C ASP A 37 1.33 8.88 10.47
N LEU A 38 2.36 8.15 9.99
CA LEU A 38 3.54 7.80 10.75
C LEU A 38 4.80 8.45 10.17
N ASP A 39 5.45 9.29 10.98
CA ASP A 39 6.81 9.78 10.72
C ASP A 39 7.82 8.66 10.99
N VAL A 40 8.40 8.09 9.93
CA VAL A 40 9.37 6.98 10.02
C VAL A 40 10.68 7.39 10.73
N PRO A 41 11.31 8.53 10.44
CA PRO A 41 12.38 9.06 11.28
C PRO A 41 12.03 9.12 12.78
N ALA A 42 10.83 9.60 13.16
CA ALA A 42 10.41 9.61 14.57
C ALA A 42 10.17 8.20 15.14
N LEU A 43 9.64 7.27 14.33
CA LEU A 43 9.53 5.86 14.69
C LEU A 43 10.92 5.26 15.00
N PHE A 44 11.92 5.52 14.16
CA PHE A 44 13.28 5.04 14.39
C PHE A 44 13.88 5.60 15.67
N GLN A 45 13.69 6.89 15.96
CA GLN A 45 14.14 7.48 17.21
C GLN A 45 13.48 6.79 18.42
N SER A 46 12.17 6.58 18.38
CA SER A 46 11.43 6.02 19.52
C SER A 46 11.63 4.51 19.74
N LYS A 47 11.80 3.73 18.66
CA LYS A 47 11.87 2.26 18.73
C LYS A 47 13.28 1.69 18.61
N CYS A 48 14.21 2.43 18.00
CA CYS A 48 15.56 1.95 17.67
C CYS A 48 16.66 2.84 18.28
N GLY A 49 16.38 4.12 18.46
CA GLY A 49 17.31 5.19 18.75
C GLY A 49 17.73 5.33 20.21
N SER A 50 18.05 4.23 20.89
CA SER A 50 18.73 4.33 22.19
C SER A 50 20.23 4.19 22.02
N SER A 51 21.01 4.84 22.90
CA SER A 51 22.48 4.70 22.96
C SER A 51 22.99 3.25 23.11
N ALA A 52 22.14 2.31 23.52
CA ALA A 52 22.46 0.88 23.57
C ALA A 52 22.23 0.14 22.24
N CYS A 53 21.50 0.75 21.30
CA CYS A 53 21.01 0.16 20.06
C CYS A 53 21.52 0.90 18.83
N HIS A 54 20.84 1.93 18.34
CA HIS A 54 21.14 2.59 17.06
C HIS A 54 21.29 4.11 17.18
N GLU A 55 21.95 4.54 18.25
CA GLU A 55 22.26 5.96 18.53
C GLU A 55 23.65 6.06 19.18
N GLY A 56 24.27 7.23 19.10
CA GLY A 56 25.44 7.60 19.90
C GLY A 56 26.77 7.36 19.21
N SER A 57 27.86 7.34 20.00
CA SER A 57 29.23 7.27 19.46
C SER A 57 29.68 5.87 19.04
N ASP A 58 29.01 4.81 19.50
CA ASP A 58 29.31 3.42 19.16
C ASP A 58 28.00 2.62 18.98
N PRO A 59 27.18 2.95 17.97
CA PRO A 59 25.91 2.29 17.77
C PRO A 59 26.12 0.85 17.28
N LYS A 60 25.18 -0.04 17.59
CA LYS A 60 25.22 -1.43 17.13
C LYS A 60 25.29 -1.47 15.62
N ALA A 61 26.15 -2.37 15.13
CA ALA A 61 26.44 -2.54 13.71
C ALA A 61 26.97 -1.27 13.00
N GLY A 62 27.44 -0.27 13.76
CA GLY A 62 27.84 1.04 13.22
C GLY A 62 26.67 1.75 12.52
N LEU A 63 25.44 1.52 12.98
CA LEU A 63 24.22 2.05 12.37
C LEU A 63 23.53 3.07 13.29
N ASP A 64 23.56 4.33 12.88
CA ASP A 64 22.85 5.44 13.53
C ASP A 64 21.53 5.76 12.80
N LEU A 65 20.41 5.50 13.47
CA LEU A 65 19.06 5.73 12.98
C LEU A 65 18.42 7.02 13.54
N VAL A 66 19.16 7.82 14.31
CA VAL A 66 18.64 9.00 15.02
C VAL A 66 19.10 10.30 14.38
N ALA A 67 20.35 10.38 13.93
CA ALA A 67 20.87 11.63 13.37
C ALA A 67 20.09 12.08 12.11
N PRO A 68 20.03 13.40 11.81
CA PRO A 68 19.31 13.93 10.63
C PRO A 68 19.82 13.38 9.30
N GLY A 69 18.94 13.18 8.31
CA GLY A 69 19.30 12.58 7.01
C GLY A 69 19.54 11.07 7.14
N VAL A 70 18.59 10.36 7.75
CA VAL A 70 18.73 8.92 8.05
C VAL A 70 18.74 8.08 6.78
N PHE A 71 17.96 8.46 5.76
CA PHE A 71 17.85 7.71 4.51
C PHE A 71 19.19 7.68 3.76
N GLU A 72 19.85 8.82 3.62
CA GLU A 72 21.13 8.98 2.92
C GLU A 72 22.27 8.19 3.59
N ARG A 73 22.13 7.86 4.88
CA ARG A 73 23.06 7.00 5.63
C ARG A 73 22.71 5.51 5.57
N LEU A 74 21.59 5.16 4.95
CA LEU A 74 21.11 3.79 4.77
C LEU A 74 21.26 3.35 3.31
N GLU A 75 20.92 4.23 2.39
CA GLU A 75 20.92 3.96 0.95
C GLU A 75 22.32 3.56 0.46
N ASN A 76 22.42 2.42 -0.22
CA ASN A 76 23.67 1.90 -0.78
C ASN A 76 24.81 1.69 0.24
N VAL A 77 24.51 1.73 1.54
CA VAL A 77 25.50 1.51 2.59
C VAL A 77 25.58 0.02 2.92
N PRO A 78 26.77 -0.60 2.96
CA PRO A 78 26.92 -2.00 3.31
C PRO A 78 26.32 -2.38 4.66
N ALA A 79 25.61 -3.51 4.71
CA ALA A 79 25.11 -4.09 5.94
C ALA A 79 26.24 -4.83 6.66
N THR A 80 26.78 -4.26 7.74
CA THR A 80 27.93 -4.83 8.48
C THR A 80 27.66 -6.21 9.10
N GLN A 81 26.38 -6.57 9.26
CA GLN A 81 25.97 -7.88 9.79
C GLN A 81 25.70 -8.94 8.70
N CYS A 82 25.70 -8.55 7.41
CA CYS A 82 25.33 -9.45 6.32
C CYS A 82 26.19 -9.15 5.08
N GLU A 83 27.21 -9.96 4.87
CA GLU A 83 28.16 -9.77 3.77
C GLU A 83 27.44 -9.78 2.40
N GLY A 84 27.81 -8.83 1.54
CA GLY A 84 27.22 -8.70 0.20
C GLY A 84 25.85 -8.04 0.15
N ARG A 85 25.27 -7.62 1.28
CA ARG A 85 24.02 -6.85 1.33
C ARG A 85 24.28 -5.37 1.61
N VAL A 86 23.37 -4.52 1.13
CA VAL A 86 23.24 -3.11 1.53
C VAL A 86 22.07 -2.94 2.48
N ARG A 87 22.10 -1.90 3.33
CA ARG A 87 21.06 -1.62 4.33
C ARG A 87 19.73 -1.29 3.66
N VAL A 88 19.77 -0.35 2.71
CA VAL A 88 18.68 -0.04 1.78
C VAL A 88 19.22 -0.20 0.36
N ASP A 89 18.52 -1.02 -0.42
CA ASP A 89 18.76 -1.25 -1.84
C ASP A 89 17.72 -0.43 -2.63
N PRO A 90 18.12 0.66 -3.31
CA PRO A 90 17.19 1.50 -4.05
C PRO A 90 16.61 0.82 -5.29
N ASP A 91 17.32 -0.15 -5.86
CA ASP A 91 16.85 -0.92 -7.01
C ASP A 91 15.79 -1.94 -6.57
N ASN A 92 15.85 -2.39 -5.31
CA ASN A 92 14.91 -3.36 -4.73
C ASN A 92 14.45 -2.93 -3.33
N PRO A 93 13.66 -1.85 -3.21
CA PRO A 93 13.30 -1.26 -1.91
C PRO A 93 12.59 -2.25 -0.98
N ASN A 94 11.72 -3.10 -1.52
CA ASN A 94 11.01 -4.13 -0.76
C ASN A 94 11.89 -5.28 -0.26
N ALA A 95 12.98 -5.57 -0.96
CA ALA A 95 13.97 -6.58 -0.59
C ALA A 95 15.17 -5.98 0.17
N SER A 96 15.07 -4.70 0.58
CA SER A 96 16.10 -4.05 1.39
C SER A 96 16.34 -4.81 2.70
N PHE A 97 17.61 -4.93 3.09
CA PHE A 97 17.98 -5.65 4.31
C PHE A 97 17.32 -5.04 5.56
N LEU A 98 17.13 -3.72 5.58
CA LEU A 98 16.36 -3.03 6.64
C LEU A 98 14.96 -3.66 6.82
N VAL A 99 14.21 -3.83 5.72
CA VAL A 99 12.84 -4.36 5.74
C VAL A 99 12.83 -5.83 6.19
N GLU A 100 13.76 -6.64 5.70
CA GLU A 100 13.92 -8.04 6.13
C GLU A 100 14.17 -8.14 7.63
N LYS A 101 15.03 -7.26 8.18
CA LYS A 101 15.33 -7.22 9.61
C LYS A 101 14.13 -6.82 10.45
N LEU A 102 13.23 -5.97 9.95
CA LEU A 102 11.99 -5.61 10.62
C LEU A 102 10.98 -6.76 10.63
N ARG A 103 10.90 -7.52 9.53
CA ARG A 103 10.00 -8.68 9.37
C ARG A 103 10.51 -9.92 10.07
N GLY A 104 11.82 -10.04 10.28
CA GLY A 104 12.45 -11.25 10.79
C GLY A 104 12.71 -12.30 9.71
N THR A 105 12.77 -11.88 8.44
CA THR A 105 12.96 -12.76 7.28
C THR A 105 14.40 -12.70 6.74
N GLN A 106 15.31 -12.03 7.44
CA GLN A 106 16.71 -11.92 7.05
C GLN A 106 17.39 -13.30 6.90
N PRO A 107 18.43 -13.42 6.05
CA PRO A 107 19.16 -14.68 5.90
C PRO A 107 19.77 -15.19 7.20
N VAL A 108 19.89 -16.51 7.31
CA VAL A 108 20.56 -17.16 8.45
C VAL A 108 22.00 -16.65 8.57
N GLY A 109 22.38 -16.23 9.77
CA GLY A 109 23.69 -15.65 10.04
C GLY A 109 23.75 -14.13 9.94
N CYS A 110 22.71 -13.47 9.43
CA CYS A 110 22.63 -12.00 9.32
C CYS A 110 21.99 -11.32 10.55
N GLY A 111 22.14 -11.95 11.72
CA GLY A 111 21.61 -11.50 13.00
C GLY A 111 20.11 -11.70 13.18
N GLU A 112 19.57 -11.14 14.26
CA GLU A 112 18.18 -11.32 14.71
C GLU A 112 17.21 -10.26 14.16
N ARG A 113 15.90 -10.52 14.28
CA ARG A 113 14.84 -9.55 13.99
C ARG A 113 15.01 -8.30 14.86
N MET A 114 14.77 -7.14 14.27
CA MET A 114 14.80 -5.83 14.94
C MET A 114 13.44 -5.12 14.83
N PRO A 115 13.09 -4.24 15.78
CA PRO A 115 13.78 -4.00 17.05
C PRO A 115 13.62 -5.20 17.99
N PHE A 116 14.72 -5.68 18.57
CA PHE A 116 14.74 -6.95 19.31
C PHE A 116 13.77 -7.02 20.51
N VAL A 117 13.56 -5.88 21.18
CA VAL A 117 12.76 -5.79 22.42
C VAL A 117 11.31 -5.36 22.19
N SER A 118 11.02 -4.75 21.04
CA SER A 118 9.71 -4.21 20.71
C SER A 118 9.55 -4.28 19.21
N PHE A 119 9.10 -5.42 18.71
CA PHE A 119 8.82 -5.58 17.29
C PHE A 119 7.81 -4.53 16.82
N LEU A 120 8.02 -4.08 15.59
CA LEU A 120 7.03 -3.28 14.89
C LEU A 120 5.84 -4.18 14.48
N THR A 121 4.66 -3.59 14.49
CA THR A 121 3.43 -4.14 13.91
C THR A 121 3.54 -4.25 12.39
N GLY A 122 2.67 -5.04 11.77
CA GLY A 122 2.58 -5.12 10.30
C GLY A 122 2.39 -3.74 9.67
N ALA A 123 1.44 -2.95 10.20
CA ALA A 123 1.18 -1.58 9.76
C ALA A 123 2.38 -0.64 9.90
N GLU A 124 3.13 -0.68 11.01
CA GLU A 124 4.36 0.10 11.14
C GLU A 124 5.43 -0.34 10.13
N ILE A 125 5.58 -1.64 9.87
CA ILE A 125 6.52 -2.17 8.87
C ILE A 125 6.13 -1.71 7.47
N ALA A 126 4.85 -1.79 7.13
CA ALA A 126 4.29 -1.27 5.89
C ALA A 126 4.62 0.23 5.68
N CYS A 127 4.53 1.03 6.74
CA CYS A 127 4.95 2.44 6.70
C CYS A 127 6.44 2.64 6.46
N VAL A 128 7.30 1.81 7.04
CA VAL A 128 8.73 1.85 6.73
C VAL A 128 8.99 1.44 5.28
N GLN A 129 8.28 0.45 4.75
CA GLN A 129 8.43 0.03 3.35
C GLN A 129 8.00 1.11 2.37
N ARG A 130 6.83 1.73 2.59
CA ARG A 130 6.37 2.87 1.80
C ARG A 130 7.41 3.99 1.82
N TRP A 131 7.89 4.34 3.02
CA TRP A 131 8.90 5.37 3.17
C TRP A 131 10.20 5.05 2.41
N VAL A 132 10.71 3.80 2.46
CA VAL A 132 11.88 3.40 1.66
C VAL A 132 11.58 3.57 0.17
N PHE A 133 10.44 3.06 -0.30
CA PHE A 133 10.02 3.12 -1.70
C PHE A 133 9.94 4.56 -2.23
N GLU A 134 9.25 5.44 -1.51
CA GLU A 134 9.08 6.86 -1.85
C GLU A 134 10.42 7.60 -1.97
N GLN A 135 11.37 7.28 -1.09
CA GLN A 135 12.70 7.89 -1.09
C GLN A 135 13.59 7.35 -2.23
N THR A 136 13.42 6.08 -2.63
CA THR A 136 14.24 5.43 -3.66
C THR A 136 13.83 5.75 -5.09
N ILE A 137 12.54 5.95 -5.35
CA ILE A 137 12.02 6.17 -6.70
C ILE A 137 11.97 7.66 -7.05
N GLY A 138 12.14 8.54 -6.05
CA GLY A 138 11.98 9.97 -6.23
C GLY A 138 10.51 10.29 -6.49
N LEU A 139 9.83 10.82 -5.49
CA LEU A 139 8.56 11.51 -5.73
C LEU A 139 8.84 12.81 -6.49
N ASP A 140 8.94 12.75 -7.81
CA ASP A 140 8.86 13.93 -8.69
C ASP A 140 7.43 14.57 -8.69
N GLY A 141 6.66 14.37 -7.62
CA GLY A 141 5.34 14.98 -7.39
C GLY A 141 4.98 15.23 -5.93
N GLY A 142 5.85 14.95 -4.97
CA GLY A 142 5.57 15.15 -3.54
C GLY A 142 6.05 16.52 -3.06
N VAL A 143 5.18 17.52 -3.07
CA VAL A 143 5.39 18.75 -2.30
C VAL A 143 5.64 18.38 -0.84
N SER A 144 6.84 18.70 -0.36
CA SER A 144 7.10 18.79 1.08
C SER A 144 6.14 19.83 1.68
N PRO A 145 5.38 19.53 2.75
CA PRO A 145 4.45 20.49 3.35
C PRO A 145 5.11 21.71 4.00
N ASP A 146 6.44 21.75 4.08
CA ASP A 146 7.17 22.74 4.86
C ASP A 146 8.28 23.37 4.02
N ASP A 147 7.96 24.42 3.28
CA ASP A 147 8.82 25.60 3.14
C ASP A 147 8.08 26.73 2.40
N GLY A 148 7.62 27.71 3.18
CA GLY A 148 7.13 28.99 2.66
C GLY A 148 8.28 29.78 2.03
N GLY A 149 8.36 29.76 0.70
CA GLY A 149 9.29 30.55 -0.09
C GLY A 149 8.59 31.26 -1.24
N VAL A 150 8.51 32.59 -1.14
CA VAL A 150 7.91 33.50 -2.12
C VAL A 150 8.63 33.51 -3.48
N ALA A 151 7.80 33.60 -4.53
CA ALA A 151 8.00 34.15 -5.89
C ALA A 151 9.41 34.31 -6.49
N ASP A 152 9.57 33.87 -7.75
CA ASP A 152 9.76 34.86 -8.82
C ASP A 152 9.26 34.37 -10.20
N ALA A 153 8.87 35.35 -11.02
CA ALA A 153 8.14 35.24 -12.26
C ALA A 153 9.04 35.27 -13.53
N GLY A 154 8.43 34.85 -14.65
CA GLY A 154 8.89 35.07 -16.03
C GLY A 154 8.89 33.77 -16.83
N ASP A 155 8.27 33.63 -18.00
CA ASP A 155 7.84 34.61 -19.01
C ASP A 155 6.85 33.90 -19.97
N ASP A 156 5.86 34.66 -20.45
CA ASP A 156 4.73 34.23 -21.28
C ASP A 156 5.11 33.77 -22.70
N SER A 157 4.31 32.87 -23.31
CA SER A 157 3.46 33.18 -24.49
C SER A 157 3.05 31.93 -25.32
N ASP A 158 1.72 31.81 -25.49
CA ASP A 158 0.96 31.26 -26.64
C ASP A 158 1.16 29.80 -27.09
N ALA A 159 0.13 28.99 -27.39
CA ALA A 159 -1.31 29.19 -27.51
C ALA A 159 -1.99 27.80 -27.62
N GLY A 160 -3.27 27.73 -27.25
CA GLY A 160 -4.18 26.71 -27.78
C GLY A 160 -5.03 26.01 -26.74
N GLU A 161 -6.17 26.62 -26.40
CA GLU A 161 -7.34 25.90 -25.87
C GLU A 161 -7.72 24.77 -26.84
N THR A 162 -7.75 23.55 -26.33
CA THR A 162 -8.72 22.57 -26.79
C THR A 162 -9.41 21.99 -25.56
N ASP A 163 -10.68 22.39 -25.39
CA ASP A 163 -11.68 21.64 -24.63
C ASP A 163 -11.71 20.20 -25.17
N GLY A 164 -11.05 19.30 -24.47
CA GLY A 164 -11.14 17.86 -24.67
C GLY A 164 -11.46 17.27 -23.32
N GLY A 165 -12.76 17.01 -23.10
CA GLY A 165 -13.27 16.44 -21.85
C GLY A 165 -12.42 15.25 -21.42
N GLU A 166 -11.92 15.34 -20.19
CA GLU A 166 -11.43 14.19 -19.46
C GLU A 166 -12.61 13.23 -19.34
N ALA A 167 -12.57 12.17 -20.14
CA ALA A 167 -13.32 10.98 -19.82
C ALA A 167 -12.75 10.49 -18.50
N ASP A 168 -13.43 10.89 -17.44
CA ASP A 168 -13.49 10.25 -16.15
C ASP A 168 -13.53 8.72 -16.34
N MET A 169 -12.36 8.10 -16.39
CA MET A 169 -12.19 6.67 -16.16
C MET A 169 -12.21 6.49 -14.65
N SER A 170 -13.30 6.91 -14.01
CA SER A 170 -13.70 6.37 -12.71
C SER A 170 -13.86 4.88 -12.96
N ASP A 171 -12.87 4.11 -12.51
CA ASP A 171 -13.06 2.68 -12.30
C ASP A 171 -14.37 2.54 -11.52
N PRO A 172 -15.41 1.92 -12.11
CA PRO A 172 -16.67 1.80 -11.40
C PRO A 172 -16.40 0.78 -10.31
N GLY A 173 -16.07 1.28 -9.13
CA GLY A 173 -15.86 0.47 -7.94
C GLY A 173 -17.03 -0.48 -7.71
N VAL A 174 -16.82 -1.45 -6.83
CA VAL A 174 -17.78 -2.50 -6.53
C VAL A 174 -19.16 -1.92 -6.18
N ASP A 175 -20.19 -2.36 -6.91
CA ASP A 175 -21.56 -1.91 -6.71
C ASP A 175 -22.21 -2.66 -5.55
N CYS A 176 -22.25 -2.02 -4.38
CA CYS A 176 -22.89 -2.54 -3.17
C CYS A 176 -24.40 -2.25 -3.09
N THR A 177 -24.97 -1.46 -4.01
CA THR A 177 -26.40 -1.10 -3.97
C THR A 177 -27.37 -2.29 -4.04
N PRO A 178 -27.04 -3.47 -4.62
CA PRO A 178 -27.91 -4.64 -4.55
C PRO A 178 -28.18 -5.14 -3.12
N PHE A 179 -27.31 -4.81 -2.15
CA PHE A 179 -27.51 -5.20 -0.76
C PHE A 179 -28.55 -4.33 -0.03
N ASP A 180 -28.84 -3.12 -0.50
CA ASP A 180 -29.86 -2.23 0.09
C ASP A 180 -31.28 -2.81 -0.01
N ALA A 181 -31.50 -3.73 -0.95
CA ALA A 181 -32.79 -4.39 -1.21
C ALA A 181 -32.76 -5.90 -0.94
N ALA A 182 -31.66 -6.43 -0.39
CA ALA A 182 -31.48 -7.84 -0.16
C ALA A 182 -32.13 -8.27 1.16
N ASP A 183 -33.02 -9.27 1.13
CA ASP A 183 -33.59 -9.85 2.36
C ASP A 183 -32.60 -10.78 3.08
N ASN A 184 -31.51 -11.18 2.40
CA ASN A 184 -30.53 -12.16 2.86
C ASN A 184 -29.17 -11.55 3.24
N ALA A 185 -29.04 -10.22 3.21
CA ALA A 185 -27.80 -9.51 3.52
C ALA A 185 -28.11 -8.10 4.03
N GLU A 186 -27.40 -7.66 5.07
CA GLU A 186 -27.40 -6.28 5.53
C GLU A 186 -26.06 -5.65 5.20
N LEU A 187 -26.05 -4.56 4.43
CA LEU A 187 -24.83 -3.82 4.10
C LEU A 187 -24.34 -3.03 5.32
N CYS A 188 -23.12 -3.30 5.76
CA CYS A 188 -22.48 -2.58 6.87
C CYS A 188 -21.53 -1.50 6.37
N THR A 189 -20.73 -1.79 5.33
CA THR A 189 -19.78 -0.84 4.72
C THR A 189 -19.71 -1.06 3.21
N ALA A 190 -19.69 0.03 2.45
CA ALA A 190 -19.36 0.01 1.02
C ALA A 190 -18.03 0.71 0.78
N ASN A 191 -17.07 -0.02 0.24
CA ASN A 191 -15.78 0.49 -0.19
C ASN A 191 -15.73 0.52 -1.73
N VAL A 192 -14.69 1.14 -2.27
CA VAL A 192 -14.45 1.14 -3.73
C VAL A 192 -14.19 -0.27 -4.27
N ASP A 193 -13.62 -1.17 -3.46
CA ASP A 193 -13.22 -2.51 -3.90
C ASP A 193 -13.98 -3.64 -3.21
N SER A 194 -14.85 -3.36 -2.24
CA SER A 194 -15.54 -4.40 -1.48
C SER A 194 -16.82 -3.94 -0.78
N CYS A 195 -17.72 -4.89 -0.52
CA CYS A 195 -18.92 -4.70 0.30
C CYS A 195 -18.83 -5.58 1.55
N GLU A 196 -18.81 -4.94 2.72
CA GLU A 196 -18.90 -5.64 4.00
C GLU A 196 -20.37 -5.79 4.39
N ILE A 197 -20.83 -7.02 4.56
CA ILE A 197 -22.23 -7.34 4.83
C ILE A 197 -22.36 -8.31 6.00
N ASN A 198 -23.52 -8.31 6.64
CA ASN A 198 -23.96 -9.40 7.49
C ASN A 198 -24.90 -10.31 6.71
N ALA A 199 -24.55 -11.59 6.57
CA ALA A 199 -25.43 -12.57 5.94
C ALA A 199 -26.58 -12.96 6.88
N LEU A 200 -27.81 -12.80 6.40
CA LEU A 200 -29.03 -13.06 7.18
C LEU A 200 -29.63 -14.42 6.80
N GLY A 201 -29.34 -15.44 7.62
CA GLY A 201 -29.89 -16.79 7.45
C GLY A 201 -29.37 -17.54 6.22
N THR A 202 -28.22 -17.12 5.66
CA THR A 202 -27.59 -17.72 4.48
C THR A 202 -26.06 -17.73 4.61
N SER A 203 -25.35 -18.39 3.68
CA SER A 203 -23.88 -18.35 3.64
C SER A 203 -23.37 -17.08 2.97
N CYS A 204 -22.14 -16.66 3.29
CA CYS A 204 -21.50 -15.53 2.60
C CYS A 204 -21.45 -15.68 1.08
N ASP A 205 -21.17 -16.88 0.57
CA ASP A 205 -21.19 -17.12 -0.88
C ASP A 205 -22.55 -16.79 -1.51
N THR A 206 -23.63 -17.19 -0.83
CA THR A 206 -24.99 -16.96 -1.31
C THR A 206 -25.40 -15.50 -1.13
N ALA A 207 -24.91 -14.85 -0.06
CA ALA A 207 -25.15 -13.44 0.21
C ALA A 207 -24.44 -12.56 -0.83
N CYS A 208 -23.12 -12.72 -1.01
CA CYS A 208 -22.33 -11.95 -1.97
C CYS A 208 -22.83 -12.10 -3.42
N ALA A 209 -23.30 -13.30 -3.78
CA ALA A 209 -23.86 -13.55 -5.10
C ALA A 209 -25.10 -12.69 -5.42
N THR A 210 -25.80 -12.12 -4.43
CA THR A 210 -26.92 -11.17 -4.64
C THR A 210 -26.48 -9.92 -5.41
N ALA A 211 -25.25 -9.45 -5.18
CA ALA A 211 -24.63 -8.34 -5.91
C ALA A 211 -23.78 -8.79 -7.11
N GLY A 212 -23.77 -10.10 -7.42
CA GLY A 212 -22.88 -10.66 -8.44
C GLY A 212 -21.42 -10.79 -8.00
N LEU A 213 -21.15 -10.65 -6.70
CA LEU A 213 -19.82 -10.67 -6.10
C LEU A 213 -19.50 -12.04 -5.49
N THR A 214 -18.24 -12.25 -5.17
CA THR A 214 -17.72 -13.45 -4.52
C THR A 214 -17.36 -13.15 -3.06
N CYS A 215 -17.48 -14.16 -2.20
CA CYS A 215 -17.05 -14.01 -0.82
C CYS A 215 -15.52 -14.11 -0.75
N ALA A 216 -14.85 -13.00 -0.46
CA ALA A 216 -13.41 -12.95 -0.24
C ALA A 216 -13.05 -13.46 1.15
N THR A 217 -13.77 -12.99 2.18
CA THR A 217 -13.56 -13.40 3.58
C THR A 217 -14.90 -13.54 4.30
N ALA A 218 -15.01 -14.54 5.17
CA ALA A 218 -16.16 -14.77 6.03
C ALA A 218 -15.71 -14.89 7.49
N PHE A 219 -16.47 -14.28 8.38
CA PHE A 219 -16.29 -14.29 9.83
C PHE A 219 -17.58 -14.81 10.46
N ASP A 220 -17.59 -16.10 10.76
CA ASP A 220 -18.75 -16.76 11.35
C ASP A 220 -18.64 -16.80 12.88
N ASN A 221 -19.78 -16.66 13.57
CA ASN A 221 -19.93 -17.16 14.94
C ASN A 221 -20.38 -18.64 14.88
N VAL A 222 -19.46 -19.63 14.94
CA VAL A 222 -19.86 -21.06 15.03
C VAL A 222 -19.09 -21.88 16.06
N ASP A 223 -19.85 -22.50 16.97
CA ASP A 223 -19.44 -23.71 17.69
C ASP A 223 -19.23 -24.86 16.68
N GLY A 224 -17.97 -25.17 16.33
CA GLY A 224 -17.63 -26.47 15.73
C GLY A 224 -17.12 -26.53 14.27
N MET A 225 -16.28 -25.57 13.84
CA MET A 225 -15.43 -25.57 12.61
C MET A 225 -16.13 -25.08 11.33
N CYS A 226 -15.52 -24.27 10.44
CA CYS A 226 -14.11 -23.88 10.23
C CYS A 226 -13.72 -22.55 10.90
N ALA A 227 -12.46 -22.41 11.29
CA ALA A 227 -11.87 -21.24 11.97
C ALA A 227 -10.77 -20.62 11.08
N ALA A 228 -10.35 -19.36 11.28
CA ALA A 228 -9.47 -19.00 12.40
C ALA A 228 -9.84 -17.67 13.13
N ASN A 229 -10.04 -17.81 14.45
CA ASN A 229 -10.26 -16.84 15.54
C ASN A 229 -9.08 -15.81 15.68
N SER A 230 -9.10 -14.64 16.37
CA SER A 230 -9.90 -14.17 17.53
C SER A 230 -9.89 -12.65 17.80
N ASP A 231 -9.32 -11.82 16.94
CA ASP A 231 -9.06 -10.40 17.28
C ASP A 231 -10.13 -9.40 16.74
N ALA A 232 -11.21 -9.94 16.14
CA ALA A 232 -12.49 -9.33 15.72
C ALA A 232 -12.48 -8.21 14.63
N PRO A 233 -13.31 -8.36 13.58
CA PRO A 233 -14.08 -7.23 13.05
C PRO A 233 -15.59 -7.43 13.27
N ALA A 234 -16.30 -6.30 13.14
CA ALA A 234 -17.43 -5.89 13.94
C ALA A 234 -18.76 -6.62 13.65
N THR A 235 -19.46 -6.89 14.74
CA THR A 235 -20.93 -6.80 14.80
C THR A 235 -21.38 -5.43 14.29
N CYS A 236 -22.43 -5.39 13.46
CA CYS A 236 -23.07 -4.12 13.10
C CYS A 236 -23.98 -3.61 14.25
N ASP A 237 -23.57 -3.85 15.52
CA ASP A 237 -24.31 -3.86 16.80
C ASP A 237 -25.34 -2.72 17.00
N ASP A 238 -26.44 -2.89 17.74
CA ASP A 238 -26.88 -3.92 18.70
C ASP A 238 -28.40 -4.09 18.51
N ASP A 239 -28.88 -5.31 18.25
CA ASP A 239 -30.18 -5.86 18.73
C ASP A 239 -30.70 -7.05 17.92
N SER A 240 -30.00 -7.53 16.88
CA SER A 240 -30.48 -8.70 16.13
C SER A 240 -29.34 -9.54 15.59
N ARG A 241 -29.38 -10.83 15.95
CA ARG A 241 -28.40 -11.87 15.62
C ARG A 241 -28.24 -11.98 14.10
N ALA A 242 -27.17 -11.42 13.56
CA ALA A 242 -26.63 -11.86 12.28
C ALA A 242 -25.39 -12.70 12.59
N ASP A 243 -25.44 -13.97 12.18
CA ASP A 243 -24.52 -15.01 12.66
C ASP A 243 -23.20 -15.07 11.85
N VAL A 244 -23.11 -14.34 10.73
CA VAL A 244 -22.02 -14.45 9.74
C VAL A 244 -21.74 -13.09 9.07
N HIS A 245 -20.56 -12.52 9.29
CA HIS A 245 -20.08 -11.30 8.63
C HIS A 245 -19.22 -11.66 7.41
N CYS A 246 -19.39 -10.95 6.29
CA CYS A 246 -18.78 -11.29 5.00
C CYS A 246 -18.17 -10.07 4.33
N VAL A 247 -17.08 -10.28 3.61
CA VAL A 247 -16.48 -9.31 2.69
C VAL A 247 -16.70 -9.83 1.27
N CYS A 248 -17.44 -9.07 0.47
CA CYS A 248 -17.81 -9.40 -0.90
C CYS A 248 -17.03 -8.55 -1.90
N GLU A 249 -16.41 -9.18 -2.90
CA GLU A 249 -15.58 -8.57 -3.95
C GLU A 249 -15.86 -9.20 -5.32
#